data_AF-A0A0X3BP66-F1
#
_entry.id   AF-A0A0X3BP66-F1
#
_cell.length_a   1.000
_cell.length_b   1.000
_cell.length_c   1.000
_cell.angle_alpha   90.00
_cell.angle_beta   90.00
_cell.angle_gamma   90.00
#
_symmetry.space_group_name_H-M   'P 1'
#
loop_
_entity.id
_entity.type
_entity.pdbx_description
1 polymer ?
#
loop_
_entity_poly.entity_id
_entity_poly.type
_entity_poly.pdbx_seq_one_letter_code
_entity_poly.pdbx_strand_id
1 'polypeptide(L)'
;MVDGLKRYKNFPLIDSSSALMNTVSWQLPAFLLTAFFSPVVVGFYALGMTVLQLPMSLVGGAIGQVFFQRAAEAHKSGNLASLVQNIAEILLKIIVFPVLLLAVVGPELFSFVFGENWGEAGIYIQILSIWIIFWFLYSPLSTIYVVLEKQKLGWGFNIVNLFTRFLSLLIGGVIGSVYLALALFSLSGVVVYGTFCLYLIKKAGVTVRDIIQSFVHIFAFSVPGLCVLIFIKFMAVSHLSVFIISCALIALYYVAIYIKDPQVRGIMSRPHA
;
A
#
# COMPACT_ATOMS: atom_id res chain seq x y z
N MET A 1 -13.25 -11.01 -35.42
CA MET A 1 -11.82 -11.01 -35.00
C MET A 1 -11.13 -9.68 -35.27
N VAL A 2 -11.22 -9.13 -36.49
CA VAL A 2 -10.57 -7.87 -36.88
C VAL A 2 -11.11 -6.65 -36.11
N ASP A 3 -12.41 -6.61 -35.81
CA ASP A 3 -13.01 -5.49 -35.05
C ASP A 3 -12.58 -5.49 -33.57
N GLY A 4 -12.34 -6.66 -32.97
CA GLY A 4 -11.75 -6.76 -31.63
C GLY A 4 -10.30 -6.26 -31.62
N LEU A 5 -9.50 -6.63 -32.63
CA LEU A 5 -8.13 -6.15 -32.78
C LEU A 5 -8.06 -4.63 -33.04
N LYS A 6 -9.01 -4.05 -33.79
CA LYS A 6 -9.10 -2.59 -33.99
C LYS A 6 -9.53 -1.86 -32.71
N ARG A 7 -10.51 -2.41 -31.97
CA ARG A 7 -11.00 -1.83 -30.71
C ARG A 7 -9.94 -1.84 -29.61
N TYR A 8 -9.13 -2.89 -29.54
CA TYR A 8 -8.08 -3.06 -28.50
C TYR A 8 -6.65 -2.81 -29.02
N LYS A 9 -6.44 -2.22 -30.20
CA LYS A 9 -5.09 -2.02 -30.77
C LYS A 9 -4.15 -1.23 -29.86
N ASN A 10 -4.69 -0.26 -29.12
CA ASN A 10 -3.92 0.57 -28.19
C ASN A 10 -3.61 -0.16 -26.88
N PHE A 11 -4.29 -1.27 -26.59
CA PHE A 11 -4.16 -1.99 -25.33
C PHE A 11 -2.79 -2.65 -25.18
N PRO A 12 -2.29 -3.50 -26.11
CA PRO A 12 -0.96 -4.11 -25.97
C PRO A 12 0.17 -3.09 -25.87
N LEU A 13 0.12 -2.00 -26.65
CA LEU A 13 1.21 -1.02 -26.71
C LEU A 13 1.26 -0.13 -25.46
N ILE A 14 0.11 0.37 -24.99
CA ILE A 14 0.03 1.22 -23.80
C ILE A 14 0.28 0.38 -22.54
N ASP A 15 -0.28 -0.83 -22.48
CA ASP A 15 -0.19 -1.68 -21.30
C ASP A 15 1.22 -2.27 -21.14
N SER A 16 1.86 -2.72 -22.23
CA SER A 16 3.25 -3.18 -22.19
C SER A 16 4.22 -2.05 -21.80
N SER A 17 4.03 -0.85 -22.36
CA SER A 17 4.85 0.32 -21.99
C SER A 17 4.64 0.72 -20.53
N SER A 18 3.40 0.69 -20.05
CA SER A 18 3.07 0.96 -18.65
C SER A 18 3.68 -0.08 -17.70
N ALA A 19 3.64 -1.36 -18.07
CA ALA A 19 4.22 -2.46 -17.31
C ALA A 19 5.76 -2.35 -17.23
N LEU A 20 6.42 -2.02 -18.34
CA LEU A 20 7.86 -1.75 -18.36
C LEU A 20 8.22 -0.57 -17.45
N MET A 21 7.49 0.55 -17.57
CA MET A 21 7.73 1.73 -16.74
C MET A 21 7.53 1.45 -15.25
N ASN A 22 6.49 0.69 -14.89
CA ASN A 22 6.26 0.26 -13.52
C ASN A 22 7.42 -0.61 -13.02
N THR A 23 7.88 -1.57 -13.83
CA THR A 23 9.02 -2.44 -13.49
C THR A 23 10.30 -1.63 -13.25
N VAL A 24 10.62 -0.70 -14.15
CA VAL A 24 11.76 0.21 -13.98
C VAL A 24 11.61 1.05 -12.72
N SER A 25 10.41 1.57 -12.46
CA SER A 25 10.12 2.34 -11.25
C SER A 25 10.35 1.53 -9.97
N TRP A 26 10.03 0.24 -9.96
CA TRP A 26 10.31 -0.65 -8.83
C TRP A 26 11.79 -0.95 -8.62
N GLN A 27 12.58 -0.95 -9.69
CA GLN A 27 14.01 -1.22 -9.60
C GLN A 27 14.85 0.03 -9.29
N LEU A 28 14.31 1.24 -9.54
CA LEU A 28 15.00 2.51 -9.27
C LEU A 28 15.58 2.64 -7.85
N PRO A 29 14.84 2.33 -6.76
CA PRO A 29 15.40 2.38 -5.41
C PRO A 29 16.64 1.51 -5.27
N ALA A 30 16.62 0.26 -5.74
CA ALA A 30 17.79 -0.61 -5.65
C ALA A 30 18.99 -0.04 -6.41
N PHE A 31 18.79 0.45 -7.64
CA PHE A 31 19.87 1.01 -8.44
C PHE A 31 20.45 2.30 -7.87
N LEU A 32 19.59 3.27 -7.52
CA LEU A 32 20.05 4.55 -6.99
C LEU A 32 20.63 4.42 -5.60
N LEU A 33 20.06 3.56 -4.74
CA LEU A 33 20.65 3.32 -3.42
C LEU A 33 22.03 2.64 -3.53
N THR A 34 22.20 1.73 -4.49
CA THR A 34 23.52 1.13 -4.77
C THR A 34 24.51 2.16 -5.30
N ALA A 35 24.07 3.08 -6.16
CA ALA A 35 24.95 4.08 -6.78
C ALA A 35 25.40 5.18 -5.82
N PHE A 36 24.52 5.63 -4.92
CA PHE A 36 24.80 6.76 -4.01
C PHE A 36 25.23 6.34 -2.60
N PHE A 37 24.93 5.11 -2.17
CA PHE A 37 25.20 4.64 -0.81
C PHE A 37 25.99 3.32 -0.84
N SER A 38 25.71 2.41 0.10
CA SER A 38 26.45 1.15 0.27
C SER A 38 25.55 -0.07 0.07
N PRO A 39 26.13 -1.25 -0.21
CA PRO A 39 25.38 -2.50 -0.27
C PRO A 39 24.59 -2.80 1.02
N VAL A 40 25.09 -2.35 2.18
CA VAL A 40 24.40 -2.50 3.48
C VAL A 40 23.08 -1.72 3.49
N VAL A 41 23.09 -0.47 3.01
CA VAL A 41 21.89 0.36 2.88
C VAL A 41 20.87 -0.29 1.95
N VAL A 42 21.32 -0.84 0.83
CA VAL A 42 20.47 -1.56 -0.12
C VAL A 42 19.86 -2.81 0.53
N GLY A 43 20.63 -3.53 1.34
CA GLY A 43 20.17 -4.68 2.10
C GLY A 43 19.05 -4.33 3.10
N PHE A 44 19.21 -3.24 3.86
CA PHE A 44 18.19 -2.75 4.78
C PHE A 44 16.89 -2.38 4.06
N TYR A 45 17.01 -1.65 2.95
CA TYR A 45 15.86 -1.31 2.10
C TYR A 45 15.17 -2.56 1.55
N ALA A 46 15.94 -3.52 1.01
CA ALA A 46 15.42 -4.75 0.42
C ALA A 46 14.65 -5.58 1.44
N LEU A 47 15.21 -5.80 2.64
CA LEU A 47 14.53 -6.56 3.69
C LEU A 47 13.22 -5.88 4.11
N GLY A 48 13.24 -4.56 4.30
CA GLY A 48 12.04 -3.80 4.60
C GLY A 48 10.97 -3.98 3.51
N MET A 49 11.34 -3.80 2.26
CA MET A 49 10.41 -3.98 1.14
C MET A 49 9.86 -5.41 1.05
N THR A 50 10.65 -6.45 1.36
CA THR A 50 10.15 -7.83 1.42
C THR A 50 9.05 -7.98 2.46
N VAL A 51 9.27 -7.50 3.69
CA VAL A 51 8.26 -7.57 4.77
C VAL A 51 6.97 -6.84 4.37
N LEU A 52 7.11 -5.66 3.76
CA LEU A 52 6.00 -4.86 3.28
C LEU A 52 5.23 -5.48 2.09
N GLN A 53 5.90 -6.26 1.26
CA GLN A 53 5.30 -6.91 0.08
C GLN A 53 4.48 -8.15 0.42
N LEU A 54 4.74 -8.81 1.55
CA LEU A 54 4.00 -10.00 1.98
C LEU A 54 2.47 -9.79 2.07
N PRO A 55 1.95 -8.77 2.78
CA PRO A 55 0.51 -8.53 2.80
C PRO A 55 -0.04 -8.12 1.43
N MET A 56 0.77 -7.44 0.60
CA MET A 56 0.38 -7.02 -0.74
C MET A 56 0.14 -8.21 -1.68
N SER A 57 1.05 -9.18 -1.69
CA SER A 57 0.94 -10.35 -2.57
C SER A 57 -0.21 -11.28 -2.15
N LEU A 58 -0.35 -11.51 -0.84
CA LEU A 58 -1.37 -12.41 -0.30
C LEU A 58 -2.77 -11.80 -0.37
N VAL A 59 -2.95 -10.58 0.12
CA VAL A 59 -4.28 -9.96 0.23
C VAL A 59 -4.62 -9.18 -1.03
N GLY A 60 -3.70 -8.33 -1.50
CA GLY A 60 -3.91 -7.49 -2.68
C GLY A 60 -4.15 -8.30 -3.94
N GLY A 61 -3.38 -9.39 -4.15
CA GLY A 61 -3.55 -10.29 -5.29
C GLY A 61 -4.91 -11.00 -5.31
N ALA A 62 -5.29 -11.62 -4.19
CA ALA A 62 -6.55 -12.36 -4.08
C ALA A 62 -7.78 -11.44 -4.21
N ILE A 63 -7.77 -10.30 -3.51
CA ILE A 63 -8.86 -9.32 -3.61
C ILE A 63 -8.90 -8.71 -5.01
N GLY A 64 -7.75 -8.41 -5.62
CA GLY A 64 -7.67 -7.79 -6.95
C GLY A 64 -8.33 -8.60 -8.05
N GLN A 65 -8.13 -9.93 -8.08
CA GLN A 65 -8.73 -10.80 -9.08
C GLN A 65 -10.26 -10.84 -8.99
N VAL A 66 -10.78 -11.07 -7.77
CA VAL A 66 -12.24 -11.10 -7.52
C VAL A 66 -12.86 -9.72 -7.76
N PHE A 67 -12.17 -8.67 -7.34
CA PHE A 67 -12.61 -7.29 -7.55
C PHE A 67 -12.70 -6.97 -9.04
N PHE A 68 -11.72 -7.35 -9.87
CA PHE A 68 -11.76 -7.08 -11.30
C PHE A 68 -12.99 -7.69 -11.98
N GLN A 69 -13.28 -8.97 -11.71
CA GLN A 69 -14.46 -9.66 -12.24
C GLN A 69 -15.76 -8.97 -11.80
N ARG A 70 -15.91 -8.73 -10.49
CA ARG A 70 -17.10 -8.06 -9.93
C ARG A 70 -17.24 -6.62 -10.42
N ALA A 71 -16.15 -5.91 -10.62
CA ALA A 71 -16.17 -4.53 -11.11
C ALA A 71 -16.66 -4.45 -12.56
N ALA A 72 -16.27 -5.41 -13.42
CA ALA A 72 -16.75 -5.48 -14.79
C ALA A 72 -18.27 -5.73 -14.86
N GLU A 73 -18.81 -6.58 -13.99
CA GLU A 73 -20.25 -6.84 -13.87
C GLU A 73 -21.00 -5.65 -13.26
N ALA A 74 -20.51 -5.11 -12.14
CA ALA A 74 -21.10 -3.98 -11.44
C ALA A 74 -21.09 -2.70 -12.30
N HIS A 75 -20.12 -2.55 -13.20
CA HIS A 75 -20.12 -1.45 -14.18
C HIS A 75 -21.31 -1.55 -15.14
N LYS A 76 -21.64 -2.74 -15.62
CA LYS A 76 -22.80 -2.98 -16.50
C LYS A 76 -24.13 -2.79 -15.76
N SER A 77 -24.19 -3.17 -14.49
CA SER A 77 -25.41 -3.10 -13.68
C SER A 77 -25.60 -1.76 -12.95
N GLY A 78 -24.69 -0.80 -13.10
CA GLY A 78 -24.75 0.51 -12.43
C GLY A 78 -24.35 0.52 -10.94
N ASN A 79 -23.83 -0.57 -10.40
CA ASN A 79 -23.51 -0.74 -8.97
C ASN A 79 -22.03 -0.56 -8.63
N LEU A 80 -21.23 -0.05 -9.58
CA LEU A 80 -19.77 0.06 -9.43
C LEU A 80 -19.35 0.90 -8.21
N ALA A 81 -20.07 2.00 -7.91
CA ALA A 81 -19.75 2.87 -6.78
C ALA A 81 -19.78 2.11 -5.45
N SER A 82 -20.88 1.39 -5.18
CA SER A 82 -21.04 0.62 -3.94
C SER A 82 -19.95 -0.45 -3.79
N LEU A 83 -19.64 -1.17 -4.88
CA LEU A 83 -18.57 -2.17 -4.86
C LEU A 83 -17.21 -1.55 -4.55
N VAL A 84 -16.86 -0.43 -5.18
CA VAL A 84 -15.58 0.27 -4.98
C VAL A 84 -15.46 0.79 -3.56
N GLN A 85 -16.52 1.38 -3.02
CA GLN A 85 -16.52 1.86 -1.64
C GLN A 85 -16.30 0.71 -0.66
N ASN A 86 -17.06 -0.38 -0.78
CA ASN A 86 -16.93 -1.54 0.09
C ASN A 86 -15.51 -2.12 0.06
N ILE A 87 -14.94 -2.29 -1.14
CA ILE A 87 -13.58 -2.82 -1.29
C ILE A 87 -12.54 -1.86 -0.70
N ALA A 88 -12.65 -0.56 -0.95
CA ALA A 88 -11.73 0.42 -0.37
C ALA A 88 -11.76 0.37 1.17
N GLU A 89 -12.93 0.28 1.78
CA GLU A 89 -13.08 0.20 3.24
C GLU A 89 -12.50 -1.09 3.82
N ILE A 90 -12.70 -2.23 3.16
CA ILE A 90 -12.11 -3.51 3.56
C ILE A 90 -10.59 -3.44 3.50
N LEU A 91 -10.04 -2.88 2.42
CA LEU A 91 -8.59 -2.73 2.26
C LEU A 91 -8.00 -1.83 3.36
N LEU A 92 -8.66 -0.71 3.68
CA LEU A 92 -8.27 0.17 4.78
C LEU A 92 -8.28 -0.57 6.13
N LYS A 93 -9.35 -1.32 6.42
CA LYS A 93 -9.48 -2.11 7.65
C LYS A 93 -8.35 -3.12 7.79
N ILE A 94 -7.91 -3.71 6.68
CA ILE A 94 -6.80 -4.67 6.67
C ILE A 94 -5.45 -3.98 6.91
N ILE A 95 -5.16 -2.90 6.17
CA ILE A 95 -3.77 -2.40 6.10
C ILE A 95 -3.42 -1.33 7.15
N VAL A 96 -4.38 -0.51 7.58
CA VAL A 96 -4.08 0.72 8.34
C VAL A 96 -3.39 0.41 9.67
N PHE A 97 -3.97 -0.47 10.50
CA PHE A 97 -3.40 -0.74 11.83
C PHE A 97 -2.04 -1.44 11.78
N PRO A 98 -1.82 -2.54 11.02
CA PRO A 98 -0.51 -3.19 10.93
C PRO A 98 0.59 -2.24 10.47
N VAL A 99 0.29 -1.36 9.52
CA VAL A 99 1.26 -0.40 8.99
C VAL A 99 1.56 0.73 9.96
N LEU A 100 0.55 1.27 10.65
CA LEU A 100 0.78 2.28 11.68
C LEU A 100 1.57 1.70 12.86
N LEU A 101 1.35 0.43 13.20
CA LEU A 101 2.15 -0.28 14.18
C LEU A 101 3.62 -0.36 13.75
N LEU A 102 3.90 -0.75 12.49
CA LEU A 102 5.25 -0.72 11.93
C LEU A 102 5.86 0.70 11.94
N ALA A 103 5.04 1.74 11.72
CA ALA A 103 5.49 3.13 11.82
C ALA A 103 5.94 3.53 13.23
N VAL A 104 5.40 2.91 14.28
CA VAL A 104 5.76 3.22 15.68
C VAL A 104 6.92 2.36 16.18
N VAL A 105 6.87 1.05 15.95
CA VAL A 105 7.77 0.06 16.55
C VAL A 105 8.61 -0.74 15.53
N GLY A 106 8.74 -0.25 14.30
CA GLY A 106 9.50 -0.90 13.23
C GLY A 106 10.92 -1.34 13.64
N PRO A 107 11.77 -0.46 14.21
CA PRO A 107 13.13 -0.81 14.64
C PRO A 107 13.16 -1.95 15.65
N GLU A 108 12.30 -1.91 16.66
CA GLU A 108 12.24 -2.91 17.72
C GLU A 108 11.79 -4.27 17.19
N LEU A 109 10.81 -4.30 16.27
CA LEU A 109 10.37 -5.52 15.63
C LEU A 109 11.44 -6.12 14.72
N PHE A 110 12.14 -5.28 13.96
CA PHE A 110 13.20 -5.75 13.07
C PHE A 110 14.42 -6.25 13.84
N SER A 111 14.86 -5.54 14.89
CA SER A 111 15.93 -5.98 15.78
C SER A 111 15.60 -7.32 16.44
N PHE A 112 14.35 -7.52 16.88
CA PHE A 112 13.93 -8.79 17.49
C PHE A 112 13.90 -9.95 16.48
N VAL A 113 13.22 -9.76 15.34
CA VAL A 113 12.93 -10.85 14.40
C VAL A 113 14.15 -11.23 13.57
N PHE A 114 14.95 -10.25 13.15
CA PHE A 114 16.07 -10.47 12.23
C PHE A 114 17.44 -10.33 12.92
N GLY A 115 17.49 -9.77 14.13
CA GLY A 115 18.69 -9.52 14.92
C GLY A 115 19.05 -8.03 14.99
N GLU A 116 19.82 -7.65 16.01
CA GLU A 116 20.12 -6.24 16.36
C GLU A 116 20.64 -5.37 15.21
N ASN A 117 21.40 -5.96 14.28
CA ASN A 117 21.94 -5.24 13.11
C ASN A 117 20.87 -4.78 12.11
N TRP A 118 19.63 -5.28 12.22
CA TRP A 118 18.52 -4.96 11.30
C TRP A 118 17.59 -3.86 11.81
N GLY A 119 17.84 -3.29 13.00
CA GLY A 119 17.06 -2.15 13.50
C GLY A 119 16.97 -1.00 12.50
N GLU A 120 18.03 -0.78 11.73
CA GLU A 120 18.10 0.22 10.65
C GLU A 120 17.07 -0.02 9.53
N ALA A 121 16.85 -1.28 9.14
CA ALA A 121 15.79 -1.63 8.20
C ALA A 121 14.41 -1.29 8.76
N GLY A 122 14.23 -1.47 10.08
CA GLY A 122 13.02 -1.03 10.78
C GLY A 122 12.80 0.48 10.73
N ILE A 123 13.86 1.30 10.77
CA ILE A 123 13.75 2.77 10.58
C ILE A 123 13.29 3.09 9.15
N TYR A 124 13.83 2.40 8.14
CA TYR A 124 13.41 2.60 6.75
C TYR A 124 11.93 2.26 6.57
N ILE A 125 11.47 1.19 7.22
CA ILE A 125 10.05 0.83 7.26
C ILE A 125 9.21 1.92 7.88
N GLN A 126 9.63 2.53 8.99
CA GLN A 126 8.86 3.63 9.60
C GLN A 126 8.60 4.75 8.61
N ILE A 127 9.62 5.14 7.84
CA ILE A 127 9.53 6.19 6.82
C ILE A 127 8.58 5.77 5.68
N LEU A 128 8.71 4.54 5.18
CA LEU A 128 7.94 4.04 4.04
C LEU A 128 6.51 3.59 4.38
N SER A 129 6.21 3.39 5.67
CA SER A 129 4.93 2.86 6.14
C SER A 129 3.74 3.74 5.71
N ILE A 130 3.87 5.06 5.75
CA ILE A 130 2.75 5.95 5.40
C ILE A 130 2.35 5.77 3.91
N TRP A 131 3.34 5.65 3.03
CA TRP A 131 3.12 5.43 1.61
C TRP A 131 2.46 4.07 1.32
N ILE A 132 2.80 3.00 2.06
CA ILE A 132 2.29 1.66 1.72
C ILE A 132 0.78 1.55 1.85
N ILE A 133 0.13 2.33 2.73
CA ILE A 133 -1.34 2.32 2.83
C ILE A 133 -1.97 2.68 1.49
N PHE A 134 -1.44 3.72 0.83
CA PHE A 134 -1.94 4.19 -0.48
C PHE A 134 -1.55 3.25 -1.61
N TRP A 135 -0.36 2.66 -1.54
CA TRP A 135 0.04 1.65 -2.52
C TRP A 135 -0.84 0.39 -2.44
N PHE A 136 -1.20 -0.04 -1.22
CA PHE A 136 -2.10 -1.16 -0.97
C PHE A 136 -3.51 -0.91 -1.52
N LEU A 137 -4.06 0.28 -1.31
CA LEU A 137 -5.32 0.71 -1.91
C LEU A 137 -5.26 0.74 -3.43
N TYR A 138 -4.19 1.30 -3.99
CA TYR A 138 -4.03 1.47 -5.43
C TYR A 138 -4.04 0.14 -6.18
N SER A 139 -3.41 -0.91 -5.62
CA SER A 139 -3.23 -2.19 -6.31
C SER A 139 -4.53 -2.75 -6.91
N PRO A 140 -5.60 -3.02 -6.13
CA PRO A 140 -6.88 -3.47 -6.69
C PRO A 140 -7.65 -2.34 -7.38
N LEU A 141 -7.62 -1.10 -6.87
CA LEU A 141 -8.37 0.02 -7.44
C LEU A 141 -7.89 0.41 -8.84
N SER A 142 -6.62 0.14 -9.18
CA SER A 142 -6.06 0.36 -10.52
C SER A 142 -6.88 -0.34 -11.61
N THR A 143 -7.53 -1.47 -11.30
CA THR A 143 -8.38 -2.18 -12.26
C THR A 143 -9.61 -1.36 -12.71
N ILE A 144 -10.02 -0.33 -11.97
CA ILE A 144 -11.12 0.58 -12.33
C ILE A 144 -10.83 1.27 -13.67
N TYR A 145 -9.61 1.75 -13.92
CA TYR A 145 -9.32 2.42 -15.19
C TYR A 145 -9.32 1.42 -16.36
N VAL A 146 -9.10 0.13 -16.10
CA VAL A 146 -9.20 -0.93 -17.12
C VAL A 146 -10.68 -1.20 -17.44
N VAL A 147 -11.51 -1.37 -16.41
CA VAL A 147 -12.97 -1.59 -16.55
C VAL A 147 -13.65 -0.41 -17.26
N LEU A 148 -13.20 0.82 -16.98
CA LEU A 148 -13.72 2.04 -17.61
C LEU A 148 -13.10 2.34 -18.99
N GLU A 149 -12.24 1.49 -19.53
CA GLU A 149 -11.52 1.68 -20.80
C GLU A 149 -10.71 3.02 -20.86
N LYS A 150 -10.03 3.38 -19.75
CA LYS A 150 -9.22 4.61 -19.59
C LYS A 150 -7.74 4.33 -19.33
N GLN A 151 -7.13 3.43 -20.08
CA GLN A 151 -5.74 2.96 -19.90
C GLN A 151 -4.70 4.09 -19.97
N LYS A 152 -4.99 5.19 -20.70
CA LYS A 152 -4.14 6.40 -20.72
C LYS A 152 -3.90 6.98 -19.32
N LEU A 153 -4.84 6.81 -18.39
CA LEU A 153 -4.68 7.23 -17.00
C LEU A 153 -3.59 6.42 -16.29
N GLY A 154 -3.57 5.10 -16.47
CA GLY A 154 -2.55 4.22 -15.89
C GLY A 154 -1.16 4.54 -16.42
N TRP A 155 -1.04 4.85 -17.72
CA TRP A 155 0.22 5.30 -18.30
C TRP A 155 0.71 6.62 -17.70
N GLY A 156 -0.17 7.62 -17.60
CA GLY A 156 0.16 8.91 -16.96
C GLY A 156 0.57 8.76 -15.49
N PHE A 157 -0.12 7.89 -14.74
CA PHE A 157 0.28 7.54 -13.38
C PHE A 157 1.69 6.98 -13.31
N ASN A 158 2.03 6.02 -14.17
CA ASN A 158 3.35 5.40 -14.19
C ASN A 158 4.46 6.41 -14.52
N ILE A 159 4.22 7.38 -15.41
CA ILE A 159 5.17 8.47 -15.69
C ILE A 159 5.41 9.31 -14.44
N VAL A 160 4.33 9.81 -13.83
CA VAL A 160 4.43 10.68 -12.66
C VAL A 160 5.10 9.95 -11.51
N ASN A 161 4.73 8.69 -11.26
CA ASN A 161 5.34 7.85 -10.22
C ASN A 161 6.82 7.60 -10.49
N LEU A 162 7.19 7.24 -11.73
CA LEU A 162 8.59 7.04 -12.12
C LEU A 162 9.42 8.31 -11.91
N PHE A 163 8.93 9.45 -12.39
CA PHE A 163 9.64 10.71 -12.32
C PHE A 163 9.80 11.22 -10.88
N THR A 164 8.72 11.21 -10.10
CA THR A 164 8.76 11.64 -8.70
C THR A 164 9.63 10.73 -7.82
N ARG A 165 9.59 9.42 -8.05
CA ARG A 165 10.48 8.45 -7.38
C ARG A 165 11.93 8.68 -7.74
N PHE A 166 12.23 8.85 -9.03
CA PHE A 166 13.58 9.16 -9.50
C PHE A 166 14.12 10.44 -8.86
N LEU A 167 13.34 11.54 -8.90
CA LEU A 167 13.75 12.80 -8.29
C LEU A 167 13.96 12.69 -6.78
N SER A 168 13.06 12.01 -6.07
CA SER A 168 13.17 11.84 -4.61
C SER A 168 14.47 11.15 -4.21
N LEU A 169 14.78 10.05 -4.90
CA LEU A 169 15.98 9.26 -4.65
C LEU A 169 17.25 9.98 -5.12
N LEU A 170 17.20 10.69 -6.24
CA LEU A 170 18.31 11.49 -6.75
C LEU A 170 18.65 12.63 -5.79
N ILE A 171 17.65 13.38 -5.31
CA ILE A 171 17.85 14.49 -4.37
C ILE A 171 18.50 13.98 -3.09
N GLY A 172 17.95 12.94 -2.47
CA GLY A 172 18.53 12.37 -1.25
C GLY A 172 19.91 11.74 -1.48
N GLY A 173 20.13 11.11 -2.64
CA GLY A 173 21.41 10.54 -3.05
C GLY A 173 22.51 11.60 -3.22
N VAL A 174 22.22 12.70 -3.92
CA VAL A 174 23.17 13.81 -4.12
C VAL A 174 23.49 14.53 -2.81
N ILE A 175 22.52 14.65 -1.91
CA ILE A 175 22.71 15.22 -0.57
C ILE A 175 23.48 14.24 0.35
N GLY A 176 23.54 12.95 0.00
CA GLY A 176 24.19 11.91 0.81
C GLY A 176 23.36 11.47 2.01
N SER A 177 22.02 11.69 2.00
CA SER A 177 21.12 11.29 3.08
C SER A 177 20.08 10.27 2.61
N VAL A 178 20.25 9.02 3.04
CA VAL A 178 19.30 7.94 2.74
C VAL A 178 17.93 8.22 3.36
N TYR A 179 17.88 8.76 4.58
CA TYR A 179 16.61 9.08 5.24
C TYR A 179 15.85 10.15 4.46
N LEU A 180 16.54 11.17 3.93
CA LEU A 180 15.90 12.17 3.08
C LEU A 180 15.41 11.54 1.77
N ALA A 181 16.20 10.67 1.14
CA ALA A 181 15.80 9.96 -0.07
C ALA A 181 14.51 9.16 0.15
N LEU A 182 14.45 8.39 1.24
CA LEU A 182 13.30 7.58 1.61
C LEU A 182 12.11 8.42 2.05
N ALA A 183 12.33 9.54 2.75
CA ALA A 183 11.27 10.45 3.18
C ALA A 183 10.62 11.15 1.99
N LEU A 184 11.41 11.67 1.05
CA LEU A 184 10.89 12.25 -0.19
C LEU A 184 10.19 11.19 -1.05
N PHE A 185 10.74 9.97 -1.10
CA PHE A 185 10.12 8.86 -1.81
C PHE A 185 8.76 8.49 -1.19
N SER A 186 8.68 8.37 0.12
CA SER A 186 7.43 8.10 0.85
C SER A 186 6.43 9.23 0.64
N LEU A 187 6.84 10.49 0.80
CA LEU A 187 5.97 11.65 0.65
C LEU A 187 5.43 11.79 -0.78
N SER A 188 6.29 11.68 -1.79
CA SER A 188 5.87 11.70 -3.19
C SER A 188 4.95 10.52 -3.51
N GLY A 189 5.24 9.35 -2.96
CA GLY A 189 4.37 8.17 -3.06
C GLY A 189 2.98 8.42 -2.47
N VAL A 190 2.88 8.97 -1.26
CA VAL A 190 1.60 9.33 -0.63
C VAL A 190 0.80 10.26 -1.53
N VAL A 191 1.44 11.30 -2.07
CA VAL A 191 0.78 12.27 -2.97
C VAL A 191 0.31 11.59 -4.24
N VAL A 192 1.19 10.87 -4.95
CA VAL A 192 0.89 10.27 -6.26
C VAL A 192 -0.14 9.14 -6.14
N TYR A 193 0.10 8.17 -5.26
CA TYR A 193 -0.83 7.05 -5.06
C TYR A 193 -2.14 7.52 -4.43
N GLY A 194 -2.09 8.41 -3.45
CA GLY A 194 -3.27 8.94 -2.77
C GLY A 194 -4.18 9.72 -3.72
N THR A 195 -3.64 10.70 -4.45
CA THR A 195 -4.43 11.49 -5.42
C THR A 195 -5.02 10.61 -6.51
N PHE A 196 -4.26 9.62 -6.99
CA PHE A 196 -4.74 8.71 -8.03
C PHE A 196 -5.83 7.76 -7.51
N CYS A 197 -5.70 7.23 -6.29
CA CYS A 197 -6.76 6.46 -5.64
C CYS A 197 -8.06 7.27 -5.53
N LEU A 198 -7.99 8.51 -5.03
CA LEU A 198 -9.15 9.38 -4.91
C LEU A 198 -9.77 9.71 -6.28
N TYR A 199 -8.94 9.88 -7.31
CA TYR A 199 -9.40 10.08 -8.68
C TYR A 199 -10.16 8.86 -9.21
N LEU A 200 -9.62 7.64 -9.02
CA LEU A 200 -10.27 6.39 -9.47
C LEU A 200 -11.60 6.16 -8.75
N ILE A 201 -11.63 6.39 -7.44
CA ILE A 201 -12.83 6.31 -6.59
C ILE A 201 -13.89 7.30 -7.09
N LYS A 202 -13.51 8.55 -7.37
CA LYS A 202 -14.42 9.55 -7.94
C LYS A 202 -14.95 9.13 -9.32
N LYS A 203 -14.10 8.51 -10.16
CA LYS A 203 -14.51 8.00 -11.48
C LYS A 203 -15.43 6.79 -11.40
N ALA A 204 -15.36 6.02 -10.32
CA ALA A 204 -16.30 4.94 -10.03
C ALA A 204 -17.67 5.43 -9.51
N GLY A 205 -17.80 6.74 -9.23
CA GLY A 205 -19.04 7.34 -8.72
C GLY A 205 -19.14 7.42 -7.20
N VAL A 206 -18.06 7.11 -6.47
CA VAL A 206 -18.01 7.21 -5.01
C VAL A 206 -17.66 8.64 -4.59
N THR A 207 -18.30 9.13 -3.53
CA THR A 207 -17.97 10.44 -2.97
C THR A 207 -16.66 10.34 -2.20
N VAL A 208 -15.70 11.21 -2.56
CA VAL A 208 -14.37 11.26 -1.90
C VAL A 208 -14.47 11.45 -0.39
N ARG A 209 -15.47 12.20 0.08
CA ARG A 209 -15.75 12.42 1.50
C ARG A 209 -15.97 11.10 2.26
N ASP A 210 -16.68 10.15 1.68
CA ASP A 210 -17.02 8.89 2.34
C ASP A 210 -15.76 8.07 2.62
N ILE A 211 -14.84 8.03 1.65
CA ILE A 211 -13.56 7.34 1.81
C ILE A 211 -12.66 8.03 2.83
N ILE A 212 -12.62 9.36 2.84
CA ILE A 212 -11.87 10.11 3.86
C ILE A 212 -12.46 9.84 5.25
N GLN A 213 -13.79 9.83 5.38
CA GLN A 213 -14.45 9.50 6.64
C GLN A 213 -14.14 8.08 7.10
N SER A 214 -14.18 7.10 6.20
CA SER A 214 -13.80 5.72 6.51
C SER A 214 -12.33 5.61 6.93
N PHE A 215 -11.41 6.30 6.25
CA PHE A 215 -10.00 6.37 6.65
C PHE A 215 -9.84 6.97 8.05
N VAL A 216 -10.47 8.12 8.32
CA VAL A 216 -10.39 8.81 9.63
C VAL A 216 -10.99 7.93 10.73
N HIS A 217 -12.10 7.25 10.47
CA HIS A 217 -12.73 6.35 11.44
C HIS A 217 -11.83 5.16 11.78
N ILE A 218 -11.23 4.51 10.78
CA ILE A 218 -10.32 3.37 10.98
C ILE A 218 -9.03 3.83 11.67
N PHE A 219 -8.50 4.99 11.29
CA PHE A 219 -7.37 5.60 11.97
C PHE A 219 -7.68 5.88 13.43
N ALA A 220 -8.80 6.55 13.72
CA ALA A 220 -9.23 6.83 15.10
C ALA A 220 -9.44 5.54 15.91
N PHE A 221 -10.00 4.49 15.30
CA PHE A 221 -10.15 3.18 15.91
C PHE A 221 -8.79 2.52 16.23
N SER A 222 -7.75 2.84 15.47
CA SER A 222 -6.38 2.35 15.66
C SER A 222 -5.62 3.08 16.78
N VAL A 223 -6.01 4.32 17.13
CA VAL A 223 -5.29 5.19 18.07
C VAL A 223 -5.03 4.54 19.44
N PRO A 224 -6.00 3.88 20.12
CA PRO A 224 -5.74 3.28 21.42
C PRO A 224 -4.60 2.25 21.41
N GLY A 225 -4.55 1.41 20.37
CA GLY A 225 -3.46 0.44 20.19
C GLY A 225 -2.12 1.14 19.94
N LEU A 226 -2.11 2.22 19.18
CA LEU A 226 -0.89 3.02 18.95
C LEU A 226 -0.40 3.70 20.22
N CYS A 227 -1.30 4.21 21.07
CA CYS A 227 -0.93 4.79 22.37
C CYS A 227 -0.26 3.74 23.26
N VAL A 228 -0.76 2.50 23.29
CA VAL A 228 -0.11 1.39 24.01
C VAL A 228 1.30 1.15 23.47
N LEU A 229 1.48 1.10 22.15
CA LEU A 229 2.80 0.89 21.51
C LEU A 229 3.78 2.02 21.80
N ILE A 230 3.34 3.27 21.78
CA ILE A 230 4.16 4.43 22.13
C ILE A 230 4.55 4.37 23.61
N PHE A 231 3.62 4.00 24.49
CA PHE A 231 3.88 3.87 25.92
C PHE A 231 4.93 2.79 26.23
N ILE A 232 4.80 1.58 25.66
CA ILE A 232 5.79 0.51 25.88
C ILE A 232 7.15 0.87 25.31
N LYS A 233 7.19 1.61 24.19
CA LYS A 233 8.42 2.11 23.61
C LYS A 233 9.11 3.10 24.54
N PHE A 234 8.34 4.01 25.15
CA PHE A 234 8.86 4.97 26.12
C PHE A 234 9.37 4.30 27.41
N MET A 235 8.74 3.20 27.82
CA MET A 235 9.16 2.41 28.98
C MET A 235 10.43 1.57 28.73
N ALA A 236 11.07 1.68 27.54
CA ALA A 236 12.26 0.95 27.16
C ALA A 236 12.17 -0.57 27.42
N VAL A 237 10.98 -1.14 27.19
CA VAL A 237 10.73 -2.56 27.40
C VAL A 237 11.52 -3.38 26.37
N SER A 238 11.92 -4.60 26.74
CA SER A 238 12.65 -5.52 25.86
C SER A 238 11.97 -5.69 24.49
N HIS A 239 12.77 -5.91 23.44
CA HIS A 239 12.26 -6.11 22.08
C HIS A 239 11.28 -7.30 21.98
N LEU A 240 11.48 -8.34 22.78
CA LEU A 240 10.55 -9.48 22.90
C LEU A 240 9.16 -9.05 23.38
N SER A 241 9.09 -8.20 24.41
CA SER A 241 7.81 -7.73 24.93
C SER A 241 7.09 -6.83 23.92
N VAL A 242 7.83 -5.96 23.22
CA VAL A 242 7.27 -5.14 22.14
C VAL A 242 6.65 -6.04 21.06
N PHE A 243 7.38 -7.07 20.63
CA PHE A 243 6.89 -8.04 19.66
C PHE A 243 5.60 -8.76 20.11
N ILE A 244 5.58 -9.32 21.33
CA ILE A 244 4.41 -10.03 21.87
C ILE A 244 3.19 -9.09 21.94
N ILE A 245 3.38 -7.87 22.44
CA ILE A 245 2.31 -6.88 22.56
C ILE A 245 1.81 -6.45 21.18
N SER A 246 2.70 -6.25 20.21
CA SER A 246 2.34 -5.98 18.82
C SER A 246 1.47 -7.09 18.22
N CYS A 247 1.86 -8.35 18.38
CA CYS A 247 1.05 -9.49 17.92
C CYS A 247 -0.32 -9.54 18.60
N ALA A 248 -0.38 -9.34 19.91
CA ALA A 248 -1.62 -9.32 20.66
C ALA A 248 -2.55 -8.19 20.20
N LEU A 249 -2.02 -6.99 19.98
CA LEU A 249 -2.80 -5.84 19.50
C LEU A 249 -3.32 -6.05 18.07
N ILE A 250 -2.53 -6.65 17.18
CA ILE A 250 -2.98 -7.00 15.83
C ILE A 250 -4.14 -8.00 15.89
N ALA A 251 -4.00 -9.05 16.71
CA ALA A 251 -5.05 -10.04 16.89
C ALA A 251 -6.34 -9.40 17.45
N LEU A 252 -6.22 -8.58 18.50
CA LEU A 252 -7.34 -7.86 19.10
C LEU A 252 -8.02 -6.92 18.11
N TYR A 253 -7.25 -6.18 17.32
CA TYR A 253 -7.77 -5.29 16.28
C TYR A 253 -8.61 -6.05 15.26
N TYR A 254 -8.11 -7.17 14.73
CA TYR A 254 -8.85 -7.97 13.76
C TYR A 254 -10.07 -8.68 14.35
N VAL A 255 -9.98 -9.19 15.58
CA VAL A 255 -11.13 -9.74 16.30
C VAL A 255 -12.21 -8.67 16.49
N ALA A 256 -11.82 -7.46 16.88
CA ALA A 256 -12.77 -6.36 17.06
C ALA A 256 -13.44 -5.96 15.74
N ILE A 257 -12.70 -5.92 14.62
CA ILE A 257 -13.28 -5.69 13.29
C ILE A 257 -14.24 -6.81 12.90
N TYR A 258 -13.87 -8.07 13.09
CA TYR A 258 -14.73 -9.22 12.78
C TYR A 258 -16.04 -9.22 13.59
N ILE A 259 -15.98 -8.77 14.84
CA ILE A 259 -17.16 -8.67 15.71
C ILE A 259 -18.04 -7.48 15.32
N LYS A 260 -17.45 -6.31 15.03
CA LYS A 260 -18.19 -5.07 14.78
C LYS A 260 -18.69 -4.91 13.35
N ASP A 261 -18.05 -5.56 12.38
CA ASP A 261 -18.34 -5.35 10.96
C ASP A 261 -19.01 -6.58 10.33
N PRO A 262 -20.34 -6.52 10.06
CA PRO A 262 -21.07 -7.59 9.43
C PRO A 262 -20.58 -7.92 8.02
N GLN A 263 -20.01 -6.95 7.29
CA GLN A 263 -19.50 -7.17 5.93
C GLN A 263 -18.25 -8.04 5.98
N VAL A 264 -17.33 -7.73 6.90
CA VAL A 264 -16.11 -8.52 7.11
C VAL A 264 -16.46 -9.94 7.57
N ARG A 265 -17.46 -10.08 8.45
CA ARG A 265 -17.98 -11.38 8.86
C ARG A 265 -18.55 -12.16 7.68
N GLY A 266 -19.36 -11.53 6.83
CA GLY A 266 -19.98 -12.16 5.67
C GLY A 266 -19.01 -12.66 4.61
N ILE A 267 -17.86 -11.99 4.46
CA ILE A 267 -16.78 -12.41 3.56
C ILE A 267 -16.05 -13.64 4.12
N MET A 268 -15.72 -13.63 5.41
CA MET A 268 -15.03 -14.77 6.05
C MET A 268 -15.94 -15.98 6.28
N SER A 269 -17.24 -15.79 6.46
CA SER A 269 -18.20 -16.88 6.72
C SER A 269 -18.73 -17.57 5.47
N ARG A 270 -18.37 -17.11 4.26
CA ARG A 270 -18.74 -17.75 2.98
C ARG A 270 -17.49 -18.31 2.29
N PRO A 271 -16.98 -19.48 2.72
CA PRO A 271 -15.98 -20.18 1.94
C PRO A 271 -16.68 -20.79 0.72
N HIS A 272 -16.47 -20.17 -0.45
CA HIS A 272 -16.89 -20.66 -1.77
C HIS A 272 -18.41 -20.84 -1.98
N ALA A 273 -19.02 -19.85 -2.63
CA ALA A 273 -20.15 -20.08 -3.53
C ALA A 273 -19.70 -19.61 -4.93
#